data_AF-A0AAD8AH08-F1
#
_entry.id   AF-A0AAD8AH08-F1
#
_cell.length_a   1.000
_cell.length_b   1.000
_cell.length_c   1.000
_cell.angle_alpha   90.00
_cell.angle_beta   90.00
_cell.angle_gamma   90.00
#
_symmetry.space_group_name_H-M   'P 1'
#
loop_
_entity.id
_entity.type
_entity.pdbx_description
1 polymer ?
#
loop_
_entity_poly.entity_id
_entity_poly.type
_entity_poly.pdbx_seq_one_letter_code
_entity_poly.pdbx_strand_id
1 'polypeptide(L)' 'MARERLENLIFEREEEYDPYFEDELDRRRPRWIKERSEYFENYDDLDFVTHFRLSKPSALSVL' A
#
# COMPACT_ATOMS: atom_id res chain seq x y z
N MET A 1 -6.04 19.10 -13.99
CA MET A 1 -4.62 19.54 -13.93
C MET A 1 -3.73 18.64 -13.05
N ALA A 2 -3.66 18.80 -11.71
CA ALA A 2 -2.76 17.98 -10.89
C ALA A 2 -3.22 16.51 -10.74
N ARG A 3 -4.54 16.32 -10.62
CA ARG A 3 -5.18 15.01 -10.50
C ARG A 3 -5.04 14.17 -11.78
N GLU A 4 -5.37 14.73 -12.95
CA GLU A 4 -5.20 14.03 -14.24
C GLU A 4 -3.73 13.66 -14.52
N ARG A 5 -2.77 14.52 -14.12
CA ARG A 5 -1.34 14.19 -14.26
C ARG A 5 -0.93 13.01 -13.38
N LEU A 6 -1.47 12.93 -12.16
CA LEU A 6 -1.22 11.82 -11.25
C LEU A 6 -1.89 10.53 -11.75
N GLU A 7 -3.14 10.62 -12.21
CA GLU A 7 -3.88 9.50 -12.78
C GLU A 7 -3.18 8.96 -14.03
N ASN A 8 -2.70 9.82 -14.94
CA ASN A 8 -1.94 9.38 -16.12
C ASN A 8 -0.60 8.72 -15.75
N LEU A 9 0.11 9.22 -14.73
CA LEU A 9 1.33 8.58 -14.21
C LEU A 9 1.07 7.22 -13.55
N ILE A 10 -0.11 7.01 -13.00
CA ILE A 10 -0.52 5.72 -12.42
C ILE A 10 -0.89 4.75 -13.56
N PHE A 11 -1.68 5.20 -14.54
CA PHE A 11 -2.13 4.38 -15.68
C PHE A 11 -1.01 4.01 -16.67
N GLU A 12 -0.10 4.93 -17.01
CA GLU A 12 1.08 4.61 -17.86
C GLU A 12 2.05 3.63 -17.17
N ARG A 13 1.99 3.53 -15.84
CA ARG A 13 2.87 2.67 -15.03
C ARG A 13 2.33 1.25 -14.84
N GLU A 14 1.02 1.05 -14.92
CA GLU A 14 0.42 -0.30 -14.82
C GLU A 14 0.80 -1.20 -16.01
N GLU A 15 1.20 -0.65 -17.15
CA GLU A 15 1.59 -1.42 -18.35
C GLU A 15 3.04 -1.97 -18.32
N GLU A 16 3.91 -1.45 -17.45
CA GLU A 16 5.32 -1.87 -17.36
C GLU A 16 5.67 -2.29 -15.93
N TYR A 17 5.38 -3.56 -15.59
CA TYR A 17 5.87 -4.15 -14.35
C TYR A 17 7.39 -4.25 -14.40
N ASP A 18 8.06 -3.26 -13.79
CA ASP A 18 9.51 -3.25 -13.56
C ASP A 18 9.83 -3.71 -12.12
N PRO A 19 10.34 -4.94 -11.93
CA PRO A 19 10.73 -5.45 -10.62
C PRO A 19 11.80 -4.58 -9.93
N TYR A 20 12.68 -3.92 -10.69
CA TYR A 20 13.73 -3.08 -10.13
C TYR A 20 13.18 -1.77 -9.58
N PHE A 21 12.12 -1.24 -10.19
CA PHE A 21 11.44 -0.04 -9.73
C PHE A 21 10.66 -0.29 -8.43
N GLU A 22 10.03 -1.45 -8.30
CA GLU A 22 9.30 -1.83 -7.09
C GLU A 22 10.25 -1.99 -5.89
N ASP A 23 11.41 -2.61 -6.10
CA ASP A 23 12.51 -2.68 -5.14
C ASP A 23 13.03 -1.30 -4.73
N GLU A 24 13.14 -0.37 -5.67
CA GLU A 24 13.60 0.99 -5.39
C GLU A 24 12.57 1.78 -4.57
N LEU A 25 11.29 1.65 -4.90
CA LEU A 25 10.21 2.23 -4.12
C LEU A 25 10.15 1.63 -2.72
N ASP A 26 10.29 0.31 -2.61
CA ASP A 26 10.29 -0.34 -1.32
C ASP A 26 11.46 0.19 -0.49
N ARG A 27 12.70 0.26 -1.02
CA ARG A 27 13.84 0.88 -0.33
C ARG A 27 13.57 2.29 0.20
N ARG A 28 12.82 3.11 -0.55
CA ARG A 28 12.46 4.50 -0.19
C ARG A 28 11.31 4.62 0.80
N ARG A 29 10.49 3.58 0.99
CA ARG A 29 9.37 3.63 1.95
C ARG A 29 9.92 3.79 3.37
N PRO A 30 9.31 4.67 4.19
CA PRO A 30 9.58 4.74 5.62
C PRO A 30 9.44 3.36 6.29
N ARG A 31 10.30 3.06 7.27
CA ARG A 31 10.29 1.76 7.97
C ARG A 31 8.91 1.37 8.50
N TRP A 32 8.23 2.33 9.13
CA TRP A 32 6.89 2.12 9.67
C TRP A 32 5.83 1.76 8.61
N ILE A 33 6.04 2.08 7.33
CA ILE A 33 5.14 1.63 6.24
C ILE A 33 5.49 0.21 5.82
N LYS A 34 6.77 -0.16 5.79
CA LYS A 34 7.23 -1.52 5.48
C LYS A 34 6.73 -2.52 6.51
N GLU A 35 6.87 -2.18 7.78
CA GLU A 35 6.43 -3.02 8.90
C GLU A 35 4.90 -3.23 8.89
N ARG A 36 4.13 -2.36 8.21
CA ARG A 36 2.66 -2.49 8.13
C ARG A 36 2.15 -3.61 7.24
N SER A 37 2.93 -4.09 6.28
CA SER A 37 2.51 -5.24 5.45
C SER A 37 2.30 -6.47 6.33
N GLU A 38 3.20 -6.70 7.28
CA GLU A 38 3.18 -7.83 8.19
C GLU A 38 2.03 -7.74 9.21
N TYR A 39 1.57 -6.53 9.57
CA TYR A 39 0.47 -6.38 10.53
C TYR A 39 -0.87 -6.89 10.02
N PHE A 40 -1.08 -6.90 8.70
CA PHE A 40 -2.31 -7.47 8.13
C PHE A 40 -2.37 -8.99 8.35
N GLU A 41 -1.23 -9.67 8.29
CA GLU A 41 -1.13 -11.12 8.49
C GLU A 41 -1.05 -11.47 9.99
N ASN A 42 -0.30 -10.70 10.77
CA ASN A 42 0.06 -11.05 12.14
C ASN A 42 -0.95 -10.59 13.21
N TYR A 43 -1.71 -9.52 12.98
CA TYR A 43 -2.69 -9.05 13.95
C TYR A 43 -3.98 -9.85 13.83
N ASP A 44 -4.65 -10.14 14.94
CA ASP A 44 -6.03 -10.59 14.86
C ASP A 44 -6.96 -9.42 14.49
N ASP A 45 -8.25 -9.69 14.30
CA ASP A 45 -9.20 -8.65 13.88
C ASP A 45 -9.35 -7.54 14.93
N LEU A 46 -9.24 -7.87 16.23
CA LEU A 46 -9.39 -6.92 17.31
C LEU A 46 -8.17 -6.00 17.42
N ASP A 47 -6.98 -6.57 17.34
CA ASP A 47 -5.71 -5.86 17.33
C ASP A 47 -5.62 -4.93 16.12
N PHE A 48 -6.03 -5.42 14.95
CA PHE A 48 -6.03 -4.65 13.71
C PHE A 48 -6.99 -3.44 13.80
N VAL A 49 -8.20 -3.64 14.32
CA VAL A 49 -9.17 -2.55 14.55
C VAL A 49 -8.63 -1.56 15.58
N THR A 50 -7.97 -2.03 16.64
CA THR A 50 -7.43 -1.15 17.70
C THR A 50 -6.31 -0.25 17.17
N HIS A 51 -5.42 -0.78 16.33
CA HIS A 51 -4.28 -0.03 15.80
C HIS A 51 -4.66 0.87 14.62
N PHE A 52 -5.50 0.39 13.70
CA PHE A 52 -5.78 1.08 12.43
C PHE A 52 -7.15 1.72 12.37
N ARG A 53 -8.03 1.50 13.36
CA ARG A 53 -9.42 1.98 13.37
C ARG A 53 -10.19 1.55 12.12
N LEU A 54 -9.79 0.42 11.54
CA LEU A 54 -10.34 -0.16 10.32
C LEU A 54 -10.44 -1.68 10.51
N SER A 55 -11.45 -2.28 9.89
CA SER A 55 -11.52 -3.73 9.80
C SER A 55 -10.64 -4.25 8.66
N LYS A 56 -10.11 -5.48 8.77
CA LYS A 56 -9.37 -6.12 7.67
C LYS A 56 -10.18 -6.21 6.37
N PRO A 57 -11.49 -6.58 6.39
CA PRO A 57 -12.32 -6.55 5.19
C PRO A 57 -12.43 -5.16 4.54
N SER A 58 -12.56 -4.10 5.36
CA SER A 58 -12.58 -2.73 4.85
C SER A 58 -11.25 -2.33 4.22
N ALA A 59 -10.13 -2.74 4.80
CA ALA A 59 -8.81 -2.49 4.22
C ALA A 59 -8.65 -3.18 2.85
N LEU A 60 -9.10 -4.42 2.72
CA LEU A 60 -9.08 -5.16 1.45
C LEU A 60 -10.00 -4.56 0.38
N SER A 61 -11.11 -3.92 0.76
CA SER A 61 -12.02 -3.30 -0.22
C SER A 61 -11.46 -2.06 -0.92
N VAL A 62 -10.33 -1.52 -0.44
CA VAL A 62 -9.68 -0.30 -0.95
C VAL A 62 -8.40 -0.64 -1.73
N LEU A 63 -7.94 -1.89 -1.65
CA LEU A 63 -6.83 -2.43 -2.43
C LEU A 63 -7.38 -3.07 -3.71
#